data_AF-A0A0C1HA77-F1
#
_entry.id   AF-A0A0C1HA77-F1
#
_cell.length_a   1.000
_cell.length_b   1.000
_cell.length_c   1.000
_cell.angle_alpha   90.00
_cell.angle_beta   90.00
_cell.angle_gamma   90.00
#
_symmetry.space_group_name_H-M   'P 1'
#
loop_
_entity.id
_entity.type
_entity.pdbx_description
1 polymer ?
#
loop_
_entity_poly.entity_id
_entity_poly.type
_entity_poly.pdbx_seq_one_letter_code
_entity_poly.pdbx_strand_id
1 'polypeptide(L)'
;MHRFNKSQQDAFLPFVENGTIILIGATTENPSFYLNGALLSRLRVLPIYPLDGFSLEQLLERYEKQFAPLPLTAEARHWLITCAQGDGRYLYNLIENLRYASKQILDIPLLEKILQKRSPLFDKSGDQHYNLISALHKSVRGSDPNAAIYWFTRMLEGGEEPLFLARRLIRMAVEDIGLSDPQALPLAIAAKDAYEMLGSPEGELALAEVVIYLALAPKSNAVYRAFGMAKESASKTSYLNPPLTILNAPTKMMKNLGYGKDYQYDPDLPEAFSGQNYFPDSLEKQHFYEPVERGFERELKKRLEYFEQLRFKKKL
;
A
#
# COMPACT_ATOMS: atom_id res chain seq x y z
N MET A 1 14.19 5.65 21.48
CA MET A 1 13.01 6.40 22.00
C MET A 1 11.69 5.71 21.73
N HIS A 2 11.47 5.08 20.56
CA HIS A 2 10.20 4.40 20.21
C HIS A 2 9.77 3.27 21.16
N ARG A 3 10.68 2.73 21.98
CA ARG A 3 10.38 1.67 22.98
C ARG A 3 9.80 2.21 24.29
N PHE A 4 9.80 3.52 24.50
CA PHE A 4 9.25 4.12 25.71
C PHE A 4 7.75 4.34 25.55
N ASN A 5 7.01 3.94 26.57
CA ASN A 5 5.58 4.24 26.64
C ASN A 5 5.36 5.75 26.87
N LYS A 6 4.11 6.19 26.73
CA LYS A 6 3.77 7.62 26.85
C LYS A 6 4.23 8.25 28.16
N SER A 7 4.01 7.58 29.30
CA SER A 7 4.40 8.08 30.62
C SER A 7 5.92 8.20 30.78
N GLN A 8 6.68 7.25 30.21
CA GLN A 8 8.14 7.32 30.18
C GLN A 8 8.64 8.48 29.31
N GLN A 9 7.95 8.79 28.21
CA GLN A 9 8.30 9.95 27.37
C GLN A 9 7.97 11.28 28.06
N ASP A 10 6.81 11.37 28.72
CA ASP A 10 6.38 12.58 29.43
C ASP A 10 7.31 12.95 30.59
N ALA A 11 7.96 11.96 31.21
CA ALA A 11 8.93 12.18 32.29
C ALA A 11 10.13 13.04 31.86
N PHE A 12 10.46 13.11 30.57
CA PHE A 12 11.58 13.93 30.07
C PHE A 12 11.20 15.40 29.87
N LEU A 13 9.90 15.74 29.74
CA LEU A 13 9.46 17.08 29.34
C LEU A 13 9.97 18.19 30.27
N PRO A 14 9.84 18.11 31.61
CA PRO A 14 10.24 19.20 32.48
C PRO A 14 11.75 19.52 32.36
N PHE A 15 12.57 18.50 32.16
CA PHE A 15 14.03 18.62 32.07
C PHE A 15 14.51 19.14 30.71
N VAL A 16 13.75 18.87 29.64
CA VAL A 16 14.02 19.43 28.32
C VAL A 16 13.59 20.91 28.29
N GLU A 17 12.44 21.22 28.88
CA GLU A 17 11.88 22.58 28.89
C GLU A 17 12.70 23.57 29.73
N ASN A 18 13.18 23.15 30.89
CA ASN A 18 13.99 23.99 31.76
C ASN A 18 15.49 24.00 31.39
N GLY A 19 15.88 23.30 30.31
CA GLY A 19 17.26 23.24 29.82
C GLY A 19 18.22 22.41 30.67
N THR A 20 17.72 21.60 31.61
CA THR A 20 18.57 20.69 32.41
C THR A 20 19.25 19.64 31.54
N ILE A 21 18.58 19.18 30.48
CA ILE A 21 19.12 18.19 29.54
C ILE A 21 18.96 18.63 28.08
N ILE A 22 19.93 18.23 27.24
CA ILE A 22 19.77 18.21 25.79
C ILE A 22 19.44 16.77 25.40
N LEU A 23 18.22 16.53 24.94
CA LEU A 23 17.76 15.20 24.57
C LEU A 23 18.13 14.88 23.12
N ILE A 24 19.01 13.89 22.91
CA ILE A 24 19.34 13.33 21.60
C ILE A 24 18.77 11.92 21.52
N GLY A 25 17.71 11.76 20.71
CA GLY A 25 17.06 10.48 20.47
C GLY A 25 17.44 9.90 19.12
N ALA A 26 17.83 8.62 19.08
CA ALA A 26 17.96 7.84 17.85
C ALA A 26 16.80 6.83 17.73
N THR A 27 16.32 6.62 16.50
CA THR A 27 15.28 5.65 16.16
C THR A 27 15.39 5.25 14.69
N THR A 28 15.06 4.00 14.38
CA THR A 28 14.88 3.49 13.01
C THR A 28 13.44 3.65 12.51
N GLU A 29 12.53 3.97 13.43
CA GLU A 29 11.08 4.14 13.22
C GLU A 29 10.67 5.59 13.02
N ASN A 30 9.54 5.85 12.35
CA ASN A 30 9.02 7.20 12.16
C ASN A 30 8.71 7.84 13.52
N PRO A 31 9.36 8.95 13.88
CA PRO A 31 9.11 9.61 15.15
C PRO A 31 7.65 10.02 15.35
N SER A 32 6.91 10.34 14.28
CA SER A 32 5.51 10.79 14.38
C SER A 32 4.52 9.72 14.82
N PHE A 33 4.83 8.42 14.61
CA PHE A 33 3.96 7.33 15.06
C PHE A 33 4.22 6.93 16.52
N TYR A 34 5.47 7.07 16.98
CA TYR A 34 5.89 6.49 18.26
C TYR A 34 6.24 7.52 19.34
N LEU A 35 6.47 8.78 18.98
CA LEU A 35 6.67 9.86 19.94
C LEU A 35 5.37 10.59 20.22
N ASN A 36 5.15 10.94 21.49
CA ASN A 36 4.03 11.79 21.84
C ASN A 36 4.23 13.21 21.28
N GLY A 37 3.12 13.89 20.97
CA GLY A 37 3.15 15.20 20.32
C GLY A 37 3.83 16.29 21.17
N ALA A 38 3.76 16.19 22.50
CA ALA A 38 4.37 17.15 23.41
C ALA A 38 5.90 17.13 23.29
N LEU A 39 6.51 15.95 23.31
CA LEU A 39 7.95 15.79 23.17
C LEU A 39 8.40 16.12 21.74
N LEU A 40 7.64 15.68 20.73
CA LEU A 40 7.97 15.95 19.32
C LEU A 40 8.02 17.46 19.02
N SER A 41 7.13 18.26 19.63
CA SER A 41 7.13 19.72 19.46
C SER A 41 8.36 20.45 20.03
N ARG A 42 9.15 19.80 20.88
CA ARG A 42 10.39 20.33 21.50
C ARG A 42 11.65 19.72 20.90
N LEU A 43 11.51 18.83 19.92
CA LEU A 43 12.62 18.13 19.27
C LEU A 43 12.72 18.54 17.80
N ARG A 44 13.95 18.62 17.29
CA ARG A 44 14.21 18.72 15.86
C ARG A 44 14.40 17.33 15.29
N VAL A 45 13.58 16.96 14.31
CA VAL A 45 13.74 15.69 13.58
C VAL A 45 14.76 15.89 12.47
N LEU A 46 15.83 15.08 12.50
CA LEU A 46 16.87 15.05 11.47
C LEU A 46 16.85 13.67 10.80
N PRO A 47 16.45 13.56 9.52
CA PRO A 47 16.56 12.30 8.81
C PRO A 47 18.04 11.98 8.55
N ILE A 48 18.45 10.77 8.91
CA ILE A 48 19.77 10.22 8.59
C ILE A 48 19.55 9.11 7.58
N TYR A 49 20.26 9.17 6.46
CA TYR A 49 20.17 8.17 5.41
C TYR A 49 21.27 7.11 5.56
N PRO A 50 21.05 5.88 5.06
CA PRO A 50 22.10 4.87 4.98
C PRO A 50 23.32 5.41 4.24
N LEU A 51 24.51 4.96 4.65
CA LEU A 51 25.76 5.37 4.01
C LEU A 51 25.80 4.86 2.57
N ASP A 52 26.27 5.71 1.65
CA ASP A 52 26.57 5.26 0.29
C ASP A 52 27.88 4.45 0.25
N GLY A 53 28.15 3.81 -0.90
CA GLY A 53 29.33 2.99 -1.07
C GLY A 53 30.64 3.75 -0.84
N PHE A 54 30.69 5.04 -1.22
CA PHE A 54 31.86 5.89 -1.01
C PHE A 54 32.12 6.20 0.47
N SER A 55 31.06 6.45 1.25
CA SER A 55 31.16 6.68 2.68
C SER A 55 31.56 5.41 3.43
N LEU A 56 31.06 4.25 3.01
CA LEU A 56 31.45 2.95 3.56
C LEU A 56 32.90 2.60 3.23
N GLU A 57 33.35 2.89 2.00
CA GLU A 57 34.75 2.77 1.59
C GLU A 57 35.66 3.61 2.49
N GLN A 58 35.29 4.87 2.77
CA GLN A 58 36.03 5.71 3.72
C GLN A 58 36.08 5.14 5.14
N LEU A 59 35.02 4.49 5.62
CA LEU A 59 35.03 3.83 6.93
C LEU A 59 36.00 2.65 6.97
N LEU A 60 36.06 1.88 5.89
CA LEU A 60 37.00 0.77 5.73
C LEU A 60 38.45 1.28 5.64
N GLU A 61 38.72 2.31 4.83
CA GLU A 61 40.05 2.94 4.77
C GLU A 61 40.53 3.47 6.13
N ARG A 62 39.63 4.09 6.91
CA ARG A 62 39.94 4.57 8.26
C ARG A 62 40.34 3.43 9.19
N TYR A 63 39.64 2.30 9.12
CA TYR A 63 40.00 1.10 9.87
C TYR A 63 41.38 0.57 9.45
N GLU A 64 41.64 0.46 8.15
CA GLU A 64 42.92 -0.08 7.64
C GLU A 64 44.12 0.80 8.02
N LYS A 65 43.93 2.13 8.03
CA LYS A 65 44.95 3.09 8.51
C LYS A 65 45.25 2.95 10.00
N GLN A 66 44.26 2.61 10.82
CA GLN A 66 44.42 2.51 12.27
C GLN A 66 44.93 1.13 12.71
N PHE A 67 44.55 0.06 12.03
CA PHE A 67 44.85 -1.31 12.43
C PHE A 67 45.79 -2.00 11.45
N ALA A 68 45.27 -2.47 10.32
CA ALA A 68 46.04 -3.05 9.22
C ALA A 68 45.14 -3.17 8.00
N PRO A 69 45.70 -3.17 6.78
CA PRO A 69 44.98 -3.52 5.56
C PRO A 69 44.32 -4.90 5.68
N LEU A 70 43.08 -5.02 5.22
CA LEU A 70 42.46 -6.34 5.10
C LEU A 70 43.04 -7.05 3.87
N PRO A 71 43.33 -8.36 3.95
CA PRO A 71 43.86 -9.10 2.81
C PRO A 71 42.72 -9.43 1.83
N LEU A 72 42.09 -8.43 1.21
CA LEU A 72 40.96 -8.59 0.28
C LEU A 72 41.43 -8.40 -1.16
N THR A 73 40.84 -9.13 -2.12
CA THR A 73 40.89 -8.69 -3.53
C THR A 73 40.03 -7.43 -3.72
N ALA A 74 40.23 -6.71 -4.84
CA ALA A 74 39.44 -5.51 -5.14
C ALA A 74 37.93 -5.82 -5.25
N GLU A 75 37.60 -6.97 -5.85
CA GLU A 75 36.22 -7.45 -6.00
C GLU A 75 35.64 -7.84 -4.63
N ALA A 76 36.42 -8.53 -3.79
CA ALA A 76 36.03 -8.92 -2.44
C ALA A 76 35.79 -7.71 -1.53
N ARG A 77 36.59 -6.65 -1.68
CA ARG A 77 36.39 -5.36 -1.01
C ARG A 77 35.06 -4.73 -1.39
N HIS A 78 34.78 -4.62 -2.69
CA HIS A 78 33.52 -4.06 -3.17
C HIS A 78 32.31 -4.88 -2.71
N TRP A 79 32.45 -6.20 -2.72
CA TRP A 79 31.42 -7.13 -2.22
C TRP A 79 31.16 -6.92 -0.71
N LEU A 80 32.20 -6.79 0.11
CA LEU A 80 32.09 -6.54 1.55
C LEU A 80 31.31 -5.25 1.86
N ILE A 81 31.58 -4.18 1.10
CA ILE A 81 30.87 -2.90 1.21
C ILE A 81 29.39 -3.06 0.82
N THR A 82 29.12 -3.82 -0.24
CA THR A 82 27.75 -4.10 -0.68
C THR A 82 26.96 -4.88 0.38
N CYS A 83 27.61 -5.82 1.07
CA CYS A 83 27.00 -6.56 2.18
C CYS A 83 26.60 -5.67 3.37
N ALA A 84 27.23 -4.51 3.53
CA ALA A 84 26.89 -3.59 4.61
C ALA A 84 25.55 -2.88 4.42
N GLN A 85 25.04 -2.79 3.17
CA GLN A 85 23.76 -2.16 2.83
C GLN A 85 23.55 -0.78 3.51
N GLY A 86 24.63 0.01 3.60
CA GLY A 86 24.62 1.35 4.21
C GLY A 86 24.74 1.40 5.74
N ASP A 87 24.89 0.26 6.43
CA ASP A 87 25.11 0.18 7.88
C ASP A 87 26.61 0.07 8.20
N GLY A 88 27.21 1.18 8.62
CA GLY A 88 28.63 1.24 8.99
C GLY A 88 29.00 0.41 10.23
N ARG A 89 28.06 0.22 11.18
CA ARG A 89 28.30 -0.65 12.34
C ARG A 89 28.35 -2.11 11.90
N TYR A 90 27.46 -2.52 11.01
CA TYR A 90 27.48 -3.86 10.44
C TYR A 90 28.76 -4.10 9.62
N LEU A 91 29.19 -3.12 8.81
CA LEU A 91 30.47 -3.18 8.11
C LEU A 91 31.63 -3.48 9.08
N TYR A 92 31.71 -2.76 10.21
CA TYR A 92 32.76 -3.03 11.21
C TYR A 92 32.65 -4.41 11.85
N ASN A 93 31.43 -4.91 12.10
CA ASN A 93 31.26 -6.28 12.58
C ASN A 93 31.75 -7.32 11.55
N LEU A 94 31.49 -7.11 10.25
CA LEU A 94 32.02 -7.98 9.19
C LEU A 94 33.55 -7.95 9.19
N ILE A 95 34.13 -6.75 9.22
CA ILE A 95 35.59 -6.54 9.26
C ILE A 95 36.21 -7.24 10.48
N GLU A 96 35.59 -7.15 11.65
CA GLU A 96 36.05 -7.81 12.86
C GLU A 96 36.04 -9.33 12.72
N ASN A 97 34.99 -9.92 12.13
CA ASN A 97 34.95 -11.36 11.85
C ASN A 97 36.07 -11.81 10.90
N LEU A 98 36.44 -10.98 9.93
CA LEU A 98 37.53 -11.28 8.99
C LEU A 98 38.91 -11.24 9.64
N ARG A 99 39.11 -10.42 10.68
CA ARG A 99 40.38 -10.30 11.40
C ARG A 99 40.84 -11.64 12.00
N TYR A 100 39.90 -12.48 12.40
CA TYR A 100 40.20 -13.79 13.00
C TYR A 100 40.30 -14.92 11.96
N ALA A 101 39.95 -14.66 10.70
CA ALA A 101 39.61 -15.72 9.76
C ALA A 101 40.78 -16.29 8.94
N SER A 102 41.82 -15.51 8.59
CA SER A 102 43.00 -16.07 7.90
C SER A 102 44.12 -15.04 7.68
N LYS A 103 45.34 -15.51 7.38
CA LYS A 103 46.46 -14.72 6.83
C LYS A 103 46.52 -14.72 5.29
N GLN A 104 45.61 -15.42 4.62
CA GLN A 104 45.56 -15.50 3.15
C GLN A 104 44.72 -14.38 2.54
N ILE A 105 44.93 -14.09 1.25
CA ILE A 105 44.09 -13.18 0.49
C ILE A 105 42.69 -13.80 0.37
N LEU A 106 41.66 -13.02 0.70
CA LEU A 106 40.26 -13.39 0.71
C LEU A 106 39.59 -12.89 -0.57
N ASP A 107 39.06 -13.84 -1.33
CA ASP A 107 38.19 -13.62 -2.48
C ASP A 107 36.71 -13.72 -2.08
N ILE A 108 35.79 -13.43 -3.01
CA ILE A 108 34.34 -13.47 -2.75
C ILE A 108 33.87 -14.85 -2.25
N PRO A 109 34.24 -15.99 -2.87
CA PRO A 109 33.80 -17.31 -2.39
C PRO A 109 34.24 -17.62 -0.96
N LEU A 110 35.45 -17.19 -0.56
CA LEU A 110 35.92 -17.38 0.80
C LEU A 110 35.20 -16.44 1.79
N LEU A 111 34.93 -15.20 1.38
CA LEU A 111 34.11 -14.27 2.18
C LEU A 111 32.69 -14.81 2.40
N GLU A 112 32.04 -15.38 1.38
CA GLU A 112 30.71 -15.98 1.51
C GLU A 112 30.67 -17.18 2.47
N LYS A 113 31.77 -17.93 2.57
CA LYS A 113 31.90 -19.02 3.55
C LYS A 113 32.11 -18.52 4.97
N ILE A 114 32.90 -17.46 5.14
CA ILE A 114 33.23 -16.90 6.47
C ILE A 114 32.06 -16.06 7.00
N LEU A 115 31.44 -15.27 6.14
CA LEU A 115 30.41 -14.31 6.48
C LEU A 115 29.05 -14.89 6.06
N GLN A 116 28.23 -15.27 7.03
CA GLN A 116 26.84 -15.62 6.76
C GLN A 116 26.15 -14.42 6.12
N LYS A 117 25.54 -14.63 4.95
CA LYS A 117 24.83 -13.59 4.21
C LYS A 117 23.70 -13.04 5.09
N ARG A 118 23.68 -11.72 5.28
CA ARG A 118 22.58 -11.05 5.98
C ARG A 118 21.28 -11.28 5.20
N SER A 119 20.19 -11.62 5.86
CA SER A 119 18.86 -11.40 5.28
C SER A 119 18.73 -9.93 4.90
N PRO A 120 18.10 -9.59 3.76
CA PRO A 120 17.90 -8.20 3.34
C PRO A 120 17.41 -7.35 4.51
N LEU A 121 17.92 -6.11 4.64
CA LEU A 121 17.34 -5.11 5.54
C LEU A 121 15.85 -4.95 5.23
N PHE A 122 15.02 -5.65 5.99
CA PHE A 122 13.58 -5.55 5.93
C PHE A 122 13.06 -5.52 7.36
N ASP A 123 12.71 -4.33 7.79
CA ASP A 123 11.98 -4.14 9.02
C ASP A 123 10.50 -4.47 8.76
N LYS A 124 10.07 -5.66 9.17
CA LYS A 124 8.66 -6.11 9.09
C LYS A 124 7.70 -5.19 9.86
N SER A 125 8.20 -4.39 10.80
CA SER A 125 7.40 -3.57 11.72
C SER A 125 7.59 -2.07 11.55
N GLY A 126 8.53 -1.63 10.71
CA GLY A 126 8.94 -0.23 10.65
C GLY A 126 8.62 0.51 9.35
N ASP A 127 9.13 1.73 9.25
CA ASP A 127 8.89 2.66 8.13
C ASP A 127 9.19 2.07 6.75
N GLN A 128 10.18 1.16 6.70
CA GLN A 128 10.60 0.54 5.46
C GLN A 128 9.50 -0.35 4.87
N HIS A 129 8.74 -1.08 5.69
CA HIS A 129 7.56 -1.83 5.27
C HIS A 129 6.55 -0.91 4.56
N TYR A 130 6.18 0.20 5.22
CA TYR A 130 5.22 1.16 4.67
C TYR A 130 5.72 1.86 3.40
N ASN A 131 7.01 2.16 3.33
CA ASN A 131 7.62 2.77 2.15
C ASN A 131 7.65 1.80 0.96
N LEU A 132 7.98 0.53 1.18
CA LEU A 132 8.03 -0.48 0.12
C LEU A 132 6.61 -0.83 -0.38
N ILE A 133 5.63 -1.01 0.49
CA ILE A 133 4.25 -1.28 0.04
C ILE A 133 3.63 -0.07 -0.68
N SER A 134 4.00 1.13 -0.25
CA SER A 134 3.64 2.39 -0.91
C SER A 134 4.26 2.49 -2.30
N ALA A 135 5.53 2.09 -2.45
CA ALA A 135 6.23 2.05 -3.74
C ALA A 135 5.59 1.02 -4.69
N LEU A 136 5.35 -0.21 -4.21
CA LEU A 136 4.63 -1.25 -4.98
C LEU A 136 3.28 -0.73 -5.49
N HIS A 137 2.45 -0.19 -4.59
CA HIS A 137 1.12 0.31 -4.94
C HIS A 137 1.19 1.45 -5.97
N LYS A 138 2.14 2.38 -5.81
CA LYS A 138 2.34 3.48 -6.77
C LYS A 138 2.88 3.01 -8.11
N SER A 139 3.74 1.99 -8.15
CA SER A 139 4.22 1.39 -9.39
C SER A 139 3.12 0.68 -10.16
N VAL A 140 2.26 -0.09 -9.47
CA VAL A 140 1.05 -0.69 -10.08
C VAL A 140 0.14 0.41 -10.64
N ARG A 141 -0.18 1.43 -9.83
CA ARG A 141 -1.02 2.56 -10.26
C ARG A 141 -0.43 3.38 -11.39
N GLY A 142 0.90 3.53 -11.41
CA GLY A 142 1.67 4.21 -12.43
C GLY A 142 1.90 3.39 -13.70
N SER A 143 1.37 2.18 -13.77
CA SER A 143 1.50 1.25 -14.88
C SER A 143 2.95 0.88 -15.24
N ASP A 144 3.81 0.73 -14.22
CA ASP A 144 5.17 0.23 -14.37
C ASP A 144 5.27 -1.20 -13.82
N PRO A 145 5.12 -2.23 -14.67
CA PRO A 145 5.17 -3.63 -14.23
C PRO A 145 6.56 -4.03 -13.73
N ASN A 146 7.64 -3.43 -14.24
CA ASN A 146 9.01 -3.76 -13.86
C ASN A 146 9.31 -3.23 -12.45
N ALA A 147 8.96 -1.98 -12.17
CA ALA A 147 9.09 -1.44 -10.82
C ALA A 147 8.14 -2.14 -9.84
N ALA A 148 6.91 -2.47 -10.27
CA ALA A 148 5.95 -3.17 -9.43
C ALA A 148 6.48 -4.56 -9.03
N ILE A 149 6.91 -5.38 -9.98
CA ILE A 149 7.45 -6.71 -9.64
C ILE A 149 8.71 -6.61 -8.79
N TYR A 150 9.57 -5.62 -9.04
CA TYR A 150 10.75 -5.36 -8.21
C TYR A 150 10.39 -5.08 -6.75
N TRP A 151 9.45 -4.16 -6.48
CA TRP A 151 9.05 -3.83 -5.11
C TRP A 151 8.34 -5.00 -4.43
N PHE A 152 7.50 -5.74 -5.16
CA PHE A 152 6.86 -6.96 -4.67
C PHE A 152 7.91 -8.01 -4.24
N THR A 153 8.86 -8.35 -5.12
CA THR A 153 9.94 -9.30 -4.80
C THR A 153 10.83 -8.79 -3.66
N ARG A 154 11.17 -7.49 -3.63
CA ARG A 154 11.92 -6.88 -2.52
C ARG A 154 11.23 -7.07 -1.16
N MET A 155 9.90 -7.05 -1.13
CA MET A 155 9.13 -7.30 0.08
C MET A 155 9.11 -8.79 0.45
N LEU A 156 8.90 -9.69 -0.53
CA LEU A 156 8.96 -11.14 -0.31
C LEU A 156 10.33 -11.60 0.22
N GLU A 157 11.41 -11.18 -0.42
CA GLU A 157 12.78 -11.48 0.00
C GLU A 157 13.13 -10.82 1.34
N GLY A 158 12.45 -9.73 1.68
CA GLY A 158 12.48 -9.12 3.01
C GLY A 158 11.74 -9.93 4.08
N GLY A 159 10.99 -10.96 3.69
CA GLY A 159 10.18 -11.79 4.57
C GLY A 159 8.80 -11.20 4.88
N GLU A 160 8.30 -10.25 4.07
CA GLU A 160 6.90 -9.81 4.18
C GLU A 160 5.94 -11.00 4.17
N GLU A 161 4.84 -10.88 4.91
CA GLU A 161 3.79 -11.90 4.91
C GLU A 161 3.07 -11.90 3.55
N PRO A 162 3.09 -12.97 2.73
CA PRO A 162 2.58 -12.88 1.36
C PRO A 162 1.07 -12.62 1.27
N LEU A 163 0.25 -13.03 2.26
CA LEU A 163 -1.17 -12.65 2.30
C LEU A 163 -1.34 -11.16 2.60
N PHE A 164 -0.39 -10.48 3.23
CA PHE A 164 -0.39 -9.02 3.32
C PHE A 164 -0.27 -8.40 1.94
N LEU A 165 0.65 -8.89 1.11
CA LEU A 165 0.77 -8.45 -0.27
C LEU A 165 -0.51 -8.78 -1.06
N ALA A 166 -1.07 -9.97 -0.91
CA ALA A 166 -2.33 -10.37 -1.54
C ALA A 166 -3.48 -9.41 -1.20
N ARG A 167 -3.65 -9.06 0.09
CA ARG A 167 -4.65 -8.05 0.54
C ARG A 167 -4.44 -6.70 -0.16
N ARG A 168 -3.19 -6.29 -0.37
CA ARG A 168 -2.85 -5.03 -1.04
C ARG A 168 -3.10 -5.09 -2.55
N LEU A 169 -2.86 -6.22 -3.20
CA LEU A 169 -3.19 -6.43 -4.62
C LEU A 169 -4.70 -6.40 -4.85
N ILE A 170 -5.48 -7.08 -4.00
CA ILE A 170 -6.96 -6.99 -4.02
C ILE A 170 -7.41 -5.54 -3.86
N ARG A 171 -6.77 -4.78 -2.97
CA ARG A 171 -7.08 -3.36 -2.80
C ARG A 171 -6.79 -2.54 -4.07
N MET A 172 -5.65 -2.77 -4.72
CA MET A 172 -5.30 -2.10 -5.99
C MET A 172 -6.30 -2.44 -7.10
N ALA A 173 -6.73 -3.71 -7.19
CA ALA A 173 -7.72 -4.16 -8.17
C ALA A 173 -9.04 -3.37 -8.08
N VAL A 174 -9.53 -3.06 -6.87
CA VAL A 174 -10.79 -2.32 -6.70
C VAL A 174 -10.64 -0.79 -6.66
N GLU A 175 -9.47 -0.28 -6.28
CA GLU A 175 -9.21 1.17 -6.13
C GLU A 175 -8.68 1.81 -7.41
N ASP A 176 -7.73 1.18 -8.08
CA ASP A 176 -6.94 1.78 -9.16
C ASP A 176 -7.30 1.21 -10.55
N ILE A 177 -7.88 0.01 -10.61
CA ILE A 177 -8.36 -0.64 -11.84
C ILE A 177 -9.88 -0.52 -11.95
N GLY A 178 -10.60 -0.95 -10.90
CA GLY A 178 -12.05 -0.80 -10.79
C GLY A 178 -12.80 -1.46 -11.93
N LEU A 179 -13.83 -0.79 -12.46
CA LEU A 179 -14.65 -1.32 -13.55
C LEU A 179 -14.02 -1.11 -14.93
N SER A 180 -12.86 -0.46 -15.02
CA SER A 180 -12.16 -0.37 -16.30
C SER A 180 -11.60 -1.72 -16.74
N ASP A 181 -11.37 -2.64 -15.80
CA ASP A 181 -11.19 -4.06 -16.08
C ASP A 181 -11.81 -4.92 -14.97
N PRO A 182 -13.04 -5.44 -15.17
CA PRO A 182 -13.74 -6.26 -14.19
C PRO A 182 -13.06 -7.59 -13.83
N GLN A 183 -12.05 -8.04 -14.60
CA GLN A 183 -11.32 -9.28 -14.29
C GLN A 183 -10.24 -9.08 -13.21
N ALA A 184 -9.83 -7.85 -12.92
CA ALA A 184 -8.75 -7.56 -11.98
C ALA A 184 -9.02 -8.09 -10.56
N LEU A 185 -10.24 -7.91 -10.03
CA LEU A 185 -10.59 -8.40 -8.70
C LEU A 185 -10.67 -9.95 -8.66
N PRO A 186 -11.42 -10.62 -9.56
CA PRO A 186 -11.43 -12.08 -9.64
C PRO A 186 -10.03 -12.70 -9.74
N LEU A 187 -9.15 -12.14 -10.56
CA LEU A 187 -7.77 -12.62 -10.70
C LEU A 187 -6.96 -12.43 -9.41
N ALA A 188 -7.10 -11.28 -8.75
CA ALA A 188 -6.43 -11.04 -7.46
C ALA A 188 -6.90 -11.99 -6.35
N ILE A 189 -8.19 -12.35 -6.34
CA ILE A 189 -8.73 -13.37 -5.43
C ILE A 189 -8.18 -14.76 -5.77
N ALA A 190 -8.19 -15.13 -7.05
CA ALA A 190 -7.66 -16.42 -7.50
C ALA A 190 -6.17 -16.59 -7.18
N ALA A 191 -5.36 -15.53 -7.33
CA ALA A 191 -3.95 -15.57 -6.95
C ALA A 191 -3.74 -15.72 -5.45
N LYS A 192 -4.57 -15.06 -4.63
CA LYS A 192 -4.57 -15.26 -3.17
C LYS A 192 -4.91 -16.71 -2.84
N ASP A 193 -5.94 -17.28 -3.45
CA ASP A 193 -6.38 -18.64 -3.15
C ASP A 193 -5.35 -19.68 -3.64
N ALA A 194 -4.71 -19.42 -4.80
CA ALA A 194 -3.59 -20.21 -5.28
C ALA A 194 -2.40 -20.16 -4.32
N TYR A 195 -2.09 -18.99 -3.74
CA TYR A 195 -1.07 -18.87 -2.71
C TYR A 195 -1.41 -19.67 -1.45
N GLU A 196 -2.65 -19.58 -0.95
CA GLU A 196 -3.06 -20.37 0.22
C GLU A 196 -3.00 -21.88 -0.03
N MET A 197 -3.28 -22.32 -1.26
CA MET A 197 -3.23 -23.73 -1.64
C MET A 197 -1.78 -24.25 -1.77
N LEU A 198 -0.89 -23.46 -2.37
CA LEU A 198 0.46 -23.89 -2.71
C LEU A 198 1.51 -23.55 -1.63
N GLY A 199 1.32 -22.46 -0.89
CA GLY A 199 2.31 -21.92 0.03
C GLY A 199 3.54 -21.34 -0.68
N SER A 200 4.55 -20.96 0.10
CA SER A 200 5.83 -20.48 -0.43
C SER A 200 6.80 -21.65 -0.69
N PRO A 201 7.62 -21.61 -1.76
CA PRO A 201 7.70 -20.52 -2.76
C PRO A 201 6.71 -20.61 -3.92
N GLU A 202 6.08 -21.77 -4.18
CA GLU A 202 5.34 -22.02 -5.43
C GLU A 202 4.15 -21.08 -5.66
N GLY A 203 3.42 -20.76 -4.60
CA GLY A 203 2.26 -19.87 -4.63
C GLY A 203 2.61 -18.39 -4.81
N GLU A 204 3.85 -17.98 -4.52
CA GLU A 204 4.28 -16.58 -4.67
C GLU A 204 4.24 -16.14 -6.14
N LEU A 205 4.43 -17.09 -7.06
CA LEU A 205 4.35 -16.83 -8.50
C LEU A 205 2.94 -16.40 -8.94
N ALA A 206 1.88 -16.93 -8.32
CA ALA A 206 0.51 -16.51 -8.61
C ALA A 206 0.27 -15.04 -8.21
N LEU A 207 0.83 -14.62 -7.08
CA LEU A 207 0.77 -13.22 -6.64
C LEU A 207 1.59 -12.31 -7.57
N ALA A 208 2.78 -12.76 -7.98
CA ALA A 208 3.62 -12.05 -8.96
C ALA A 208 2.91 -11.86 -10.31
N GLU A 209 2.19 -12.88 -10.79
CA GLU A 209 1.39 -12.82 -12.01
C GLU A 209 0.35 -11.68 -11.92
N VAL A 210 -0.37 -11.59 -10.80
CA VAL A 210 -1.36 -10.53 -10.59
C VAL A 210 -0.73 -9.15 -10.42
N VAL A 211 0.46 -9.03 -9.82
CA VAL A 211 1.17 -7.74 -9.77
C VAL A 211 1.36 -7.17 -11.18
N ILE A 212 1.85 -8.00 -12.11
CA ILE A 212 2.10 -7.61 -13.49
C ILE A 212 0.78 -7.31 -14.21
N TYR A 213 -0.23 -8.16 -14.02
CA TYR A 213 -1.57 -7.96 -14.57
C TYR A 213 -2.14 -6.60 -14.17
N LEU A 214 -2.18 -6.30 -12.86
CA LEU A 214 -2.73 -5.05 -12.34
C LEU A 214 -1.93 -3.82 -12.82
N ALA A 215 -0.61 -3.95 -12.94
CA ALA A 215 0.23 -2.88 -13.48
C ALA A 215 -0.13 -2.57 -14.95
N LEU A 216 -0.45 -3.57 -15.76
CA LEU A 216 -0.79 -3.38 -17.18
C LEU A 216 -2.29 -3.15 -17.44
N ALA A 217 -3.16 -3.44 -16.47
CA ALA A 217 -4.60 -3.22 -16.59
C ALA A 217 -4.95 -1.74 -16.84
N PRO A 218 -6.03 -1.44 -17.59
CA PRO A 218 -6.55 -0.08 -17.69
C PRO A 218 -6.86 0.47 -16.28
N LYS A 219 -6.61 1.75 -16.06
CA LYS A 219 -6.76 2.38 -14.75
C LYS A 219 -8.08 3.13 -14.64
N SER A 220 -8.79 2.96 -13.54
CA SER A 220 -9.92 3.80 -13.17
C SER A 220 -10.11 3.80 -11.65
N ASN A 221 -10.23 5.00 -11.10
CA ASN A 221 -10.68 5.22 -9.73
C ASN A 221 -12.13 5.74 -9.68
N ALA A 222 -12.90 5.61 -10.77
CA ALA A 222 -14.27 6.13 -10.86
C ALA A 222 -15.18 5.52 -9.78
N VAL A 223 -15.08 4.21 -9.54
CA VAL A 223 -15.80 3.52 -8.47
C VAL A 223 -15.39 4.05 -7.09
N TYR A 224 -14.09 4.22 -6.85
CA TYR A 224 -13.57 4.73 -5.59
C TYR A 224 -14.08 6.14 -5.29
N ARG A 225 -14.04 7.04 -6.28
CA ARG A 225 -14.58 8.41 -6.17
C ARG A 225 -16.08 8.40 -5.96
N ALA A 226 -16.82 7.62 -6.74
CA ALA A 226 -18.28 7.50 -6.63
C ALA A 226 -18.71 7.06 -5.23
N PHE A 227 -18.04 6.06 -4.67
CA PHE A 227 -18.33 5.59 -3.31
C PHE A 227 -18.02 6.65 -2.25
N GLY A 228 -16.91 7.39 -2.40
CA GLY A 228 -16.57 8.50 -1.52
C GLY A 228 -17.64 9.61 -1.52
N MET A 229 -18.06 10.04 -2.70
CA MET A 229 -19.11 11.06 -2.88
C MET A 229 -20.46 10.58 -2.33
N ALA A 230 -20.84 9.32 -2.59
CA ALA A 230 -22.08 8.74 -2.08
C ALA A 230 -22.08 8.66 -0.55
N LYS A 231 -20.95 8.27 0.07
CA LYS A 231 -20.78 8.28 1.54
C LYS A 231 -20.99 9.66 2.13
N GLU A 232 -20.37 10.67 1.53
CA GLU A 232 -20.51 12.06 1.98
C GLU A 232 -21.96 12.53 1.85
N SER A 233 -22.60 12.31 0.70
CA SER A 233 -24.01 12.68 0.46
C SER A 233 -24.95 11.99 1.45
N ALA A 234 -24.78 10.68 1.66
CA ALA A 234 -25.60 9.90 2.60
C ALA A 234 -25.44 10.40 4.05
N SER A 235 -24.23 10.80 4.45
CA SER A 235 -24.00 11.34 5.79
C SER A 235 -24.72 12.67 6.03
N LYS A 236 -24.90 13.49 4.98
CA LYS A 236 -25.58 14.78 5.05
C LYS A 236 -27.10 14.68 4.89
N THR A 237 -27.58 13.58 4.30
CA THR A 237 -28.99 13.41 3.91
C THR A 237 -29.67 12.21 4.58
N SER A 238 -29.10 11.71 5.68
CA SER A 238 -29.56 10.48 6.36
C SER A 238 -30.99 10.52 6.89
N TYR A 239 -31.60 11.70 6.99
CA TYR A 239 -32.98 11.91 7.43
C TYR A 239 -34.00 11.80 6.28
N LEU A 240 -33.55 11.72 5.03
CA LEU A 240 -34.43 11.59 3.87
C LEU A 240 -34.87 10.14 3.67
N ASN A 241 -36.15 9.94 3.43
CA ASN A 241 -36.72 8.62 3.12
C ASN A 241 -36.66 8.34 1.61
N PRO A 242 -36.55 7.06 1.19
CA PRO A 242 -36.75 6.68 -0.21
C PRO A 242 -38.17 7.06 -0.69
N PRO A 243 -38.39 7.24 -2.01
CA PRO A 243 -39.72 7.44 -2.57
C PRO A 243 -40.67 6.32 -2.19
N LEU A 244 -41.93 6.66 -1.87
CA LEU A 244 -42.96 5.68 -1.49
C LEU A 244 -43.15 4.58 -2.54
N THR A 245 -43.01 4.94 -3.83
CA THR A 245 -43.15 4.03 -4.99
C THR A 245 -42.20 2.84 -4.94
N ILE A 246 -41.02 2.95 -4.32
CA ILE A 246 -40.04 1.86 -4.27
C ILE A 246 -39.93 1.20 -2.89
N LEU A 247 -40.82 1.56 -1.96
CA LEU A 247 -40.90 0.91 -0.66
C LEU A 247 -41.68 -0.41 -0.74
N ASN A 248 -41.26 -1.37 0.09
CA ASN A 248 -41.98 -2.62 0.26
C ASN A 248 -43.31 -2.38 1.00
N ALA A 249 -44.38 -3.07 0.58
CA ALA A 249 -45.73 -2.94 1.15
C ALA A 249 -46.34 -4.29 1.57
N PRO A 250 -45.74 -5.01 2.53
CA PRO A 250 -46.20 -6.35 2.92
C PRO A 250 -47.53 -6.34 3.69
N THR A 251 -47.86 -5.25 4.39
CA THR A 251 -49.09 -5.16 5.21
C THR A 251 -50.19 -4.36 4.51
N LYS A 252 -51.45 -4.61 4.88
CA LYS A 252 -52.60 -3.79 4.42
C LYS A 252 -52.44 -2.31 4.79
N MET A 253 -51.93 -2.03 5.99
CA MET A 253 -51.69 -0.66 6.43
C MET A 253 -50.68 0.06 5.53
N MET A 254 -49.56 -0.58 5.19
CA MET A 254 -48.54 0.01 4.29
C MET A 254 -49.08 0.29 2.90
N LYS A 255 -49.88 -0.64 2.33
CA LYS A 255 -50.56 -0.42 1.05
C LYS A 255 -51.52 0.77 1.11
N ASN A 256 -52.27 0.90 2.21
CA ASN A 256 -53.17 2.05 2.42
C ASN A 256 -52.40 3.37 2.57
N LEU A 257 -51.17 3.32 3.08
CA LEU A 257 -50.25 4.46 3.16
C LEU A 257 -49.53 4.76 1.83
N GLY A 258 -49.84 4.03 0.76
CA GLY A 258 -49.31 4.27 -0.59
C GLY A 258 -47.94 3.64 -0.85
N TYR A 259 -47.46 2.73 0.01
CA TYR A 259 -46.17 2.09 -0.18
C TYR A 259 -46.22 1.16 -1.40
N GLY A 260 -45.22 1.24 -2.27
CA GLY A 260 -45.15 0.45 -3.50
C GLY A 260 -46.25 0.78 -4.51
N LYS A 261 -47.04 1.84 -4.27
CA LYS A 261 -48.09 2.26 -5.17
C LYS A 261 -47.45 2.76 -6.47
N ASP A 262 -48.00 2.32 -7.59
CA ASP A 262 -47.56 2.67 -8.95
C ASP A 262 -46.13 2.19 -9.29
N TYR A 263 -45.57 1.27 -8.49
CA TYR A 263 -44.29 0.64 -8.78
C TYR A 263 -44.35 -0.12 -10.11
N GLN A 264 -43.44 0.22 -11.01
CA GLN A 264 -43.23 -0.49 -12.26
C GLN A 264 -42.08 -1.46 -12.10
N TYR A 265 -42.33 -2.74 -12.37
CA TYR A 265 -41.31 -3.77 -12.37
C TYR A 265 -40.53 -3.71 -13.68
N ASP A 266 -39.30 -3.17 -13.60
CA ASP A 266 -38.45 -2.88 -14.77
C ASP A 266 -38.38 -4.04 -15.78
N PRO A 267 -38.12 -5.31 -15.39
CA PRO A 267 -37.98 -6.42 -16.34
C PRO A 267 -39.21 -6.71 -17.22
N ASP A 268 -40.41 -6.31 -16.82
CA ASP A 268 -41.65 -6.54 -17.59
C ASP A 268 -41.91 -5.45 -18.65
N LEU A 269 -41.08 -4.39 -18.69
CA LEU A 269 -41.26 -3.27 -19.59
C LEU A 269 -40.49 -3.43 -20.92
N PRO A 270 -40.91 -2.78 -22.02
CA PRO A 270 -40.31 -2.92 -23.36
C PRO A 270 -38.81 -2.65 -23.50
N GLU A 271 -38.17 -1.97 -22.55
CA GLU A 271 -36.70 -1.76 -22.51
C GLU A 271 -36.05 -2.30 -21.23
N ALA A 272 -36.77 -3.12 -20.48
CA ALA A 272 -36.46 -3.46 -19.10
C ALA A 272 -36.19 -2.21 -18.22
N PHE A 273 -36.91 -1.10 -18.48
CA PHE A 273 -36.62 0.21 -17.89
C PHE A 273 -37.86 1.12 -17.77
N SER A 274 -38.22 1.47 -16.54
CA SER A 274 -39.36 2.33 -16.15
C SER A 274 -39.02 3.81 -16.16
N GLY A 275 -37.77 4.17 -15.88
CA GLY A 275 -37.36 5.57 -15.68
C GLY A 275 -37.82 6.17 -14.34
N GLN A 276 -38.29 5.34 -13.40
CA GLN A 276 -38.70 5.78 -12.05
C GLN A 276 -37.60 6.56 -11.31
N ASN A 277 -38.02 7.40 -10.37
CA ASN A 277 -37.11 8.07 -9.45
C ASN A 277 -36.67 7.10 -8.34
N TYR A 278 -35.37 7.01 -8.12
CA TYR A 278 -34.77 6.13 -7.10
C TYR A 278 -34.07 6.91 -5.97
N PHE A 279 -34.01 8.24 -6.08
CA PHE A 279 -33.55 9.13 -5.00
C PHE A 279 -34.76 9.65 -4.20
N PRO A 280 -34.58 10.07 -2.93
CA PRO A 280 -35.63 10.79 -2.20
C PRO A 280 -36.22 11.93 -3.04
N ASP A 281 -37.54 12.13 -2.97
CA ASP A 281 -38.22 13.12 -3.83
C ASP A 281 -37.75 14.56 -3.58
N SER A 282 -37.27 14.84 -2.35
CA SER A 282 -36.69 16.14 -1.97
C SER A 282 -35.20 16.26 -2.28
N LEU A 283 -34.56 15.21 -2.80
CA LEU A 283 -33.15 15.22 -3.17
C LEU A 283 -33.04 15.28 -4.70
N GLU A 284 -32.40 16.35 -5.18
CA GLU A 284 -32.05 16.43 -6.60
C GLU A 284 -31.19 15.23 -7.00
N LYS A 285 -31.43 14.71 -8.20
CA LYS A 285 -30.71 13.54 -8.71
C LYS A 285 -29.20 13.78 -8.68
N GLN A 286 -28.48 12.86 -8.04
CA GLN A 286 -27.04 12.92 -7.90
C GLN A 286 -26.35 12.08 -8.98
N HIS A 287 -25.18 12.53 -9.43
CA HIS A 287 -24.31 11.82 -10.37
C HIS A 287 -23.00 11.45 -9.65
N PHE A 288 -22.97 10.28 -9.03
CA PHE A 288 -21.77 9.83 -8.31
C PHE A 288 -20.77 9.08 -9.20
N TYR A 289 -21.28 8.25 -10.10
CA TYR A 289 -20.46 7.40 -10.96
C TYR A 289 -20.25 8.04 -12.32
N GLU A 290 -19.00 8.44 -12.57
CA GLU A 290 -18.54 9.05 -13.82
C GLU A 290 -17.51 8.10 -14.48
N PRO A 291 -17.95 7.15 -15.32
CA PRO A 291 -17.05 6.21 -15.98
C PRO A 291 -16.08 6.92 -16.92
N VAL A 292 -14.83 6.46 -16.96
CA VAL A 292 -13.79 7.00 -17.84
C VAL A 292 -13.72 6.26 -19.18
N GLU A 293 -13.11 6.89 -20.18
CA GLU A 293 -12.95 6.32 -21.53
C GLU A 293 -11.78 5.31 -21.63
N ARG A 294 -11.66 4.41 -20.65
CA ARG A 294 -10.60 3.37 -20.58
C ARG A 294 -11.19 2.00 -20.30
N GLY A 295 -10.66 0.99 -20.98
CA GLY A 295 -11.08 -0.40 -20.80
C GLY A 295 -12.60 -0.59 -20.94
N PHE A 296 -13.17 -1.42 -20.08
CA PHE A 296 -14.59 -1.76 -20.07
C PHE A 296 -15.51 -0.60 -19.65
N GLU A 297 -14.98 0.44 -18.99
CA GLU A 297 -15.79 1.62 -18.63
C GLU A 297 -16.31 2.38 -19.86
N ARG A 298 -15.70 2.24 -21.04
CA ARG A 298 -16.25 2.75 -22.30
C ARG A 298 -17.65 2.19 -22.59
N GLU A 299 -17.83 0.89 -22.36
CA GLU A 299 -19.12 0.23 -22.55
C GLU A 299 -20.12 0.62 -21.45
N LEU A 300 -19.64 0.78 -20.21
CA LEU A 300 -20.47 1.25 -19.10
C LEU A 300 -20.94 2.69 -19.31
N LYS A 301 -20.11 3.55 -19.89
CA LYS A 301 -20.47 4.92 -20.25
C LYS A 301 -21.58 4.95 -21.29
N LYS A 302 -21.44 4.17 -22.37
CA LYS A 302 -22.51 4.02 -23.39
C LYS A 302 -23.83 3.53 -22.77
N ARG A 303 -23.78 2.57 -21.86
CA ARG A 303 -24.96 2.07 -21.13
C ARG A 303 -25.58 3.15 -20.26
N LEU A 304 -24.78 3.92 -19.54
CA LEU A 304 -25.26 5.03 -18.72
C LEU A 304 -25.95 6.10 -19.57
N GLU A 305 -25.33 6.51 -20.67
CA GLU A 305 -25.89 7.47 -21.62
C GLU A 305 -27.21 6.97 -22.24
N TYR A 306 -27.28 5.69 -22.60
CA TYR A 306 -28.51 5.07 -23.09
C TYR A 306 -29.66 5.18 -22.07
N PHE A 307 -29.42 4.85 -20.80
CA PHE A 307 -30.44 4.95 -19.76
C PHE A 307 -30.81 6.40 -19.42
N GLU A 308 -29.88 7.36 -19.49
CA GLU A 308 -30.19 8.77 -19.34
C GLU A 308 -31.08 9.29 -20.48
N GLN A 309 -30.81 8.89 -21.73
CA GLN A 309 -31.65 9.24 -22.87
C GLN A 309 -33.05 8.65 -22.77
N LEU A 310 -33.17 7.37 -22.39
CA LEU A 310 -34.48 6.74 -22.15
C LEU A 310 -35.26 7.48 -21.05
N ARG A 311 -34.58 7.83 -19.95
CA ARG A 311 -35.21 8.57 -18.85
C ARG A 311 -35.68 9.94 -19.28
N PHE A 312 -34.90 10.66 -20.09
CA PHE A 312 -35.30 11.94 -20.65
C PHE A 312 -36.54 11.80 -21.54
N LYS A 313 -36.56 10.81 -22.44
CA LYS A 313 -37.70 10.55 -23.34
C LYS A 313 -38.99 10.18 -22.59
N LYS A 314 -38.91 9.47 -21.46
CA LYS A 314 -40.09 9.10 -20.65
C LYS A 314 -40.58 10.24 -19.73
N LYS A 315 -39.80 11.31 -19.55
CA LYS A 315 -40.20 12.51 -18.80
C LYS A 315 -40.85 13.59 -19.68
N LEU A 316 -40.60 13.55 -20.99
CA LEU A 316 -41.31 14.34 -22.00
C LEU A 316 -42.70 13.75 -22.26
#